data_AF-A0A9Q0TGM9-F1
#
_entry.id   AF-A0A9Q0TGM9-F1
#
_cell.length_a   1.000
_cell.length_b   1.000
_cell.length_c   1.000
_cell.angle_alpha   90.00
_cell.angle_beta   90.00
_cell.angle_gamma   90.00
#
_symmetry.space_group_name_H-M   'P 1'
#
loop_
_entity.id
_entity.type
_entity.pdbx_description
1 polymer ?
#
loop_
_entity_poly.entity_id
_entity_poly.type
_entity_poly.pdbx_seq_one_letter_code
_entity_poly.pdbx_strand_id
1 'polypeptide(L)'
;MYSEPEKRVMSRSGDECVVALTDQWYLTYDDLEWKKLAEECLSQMNLYSDETKHGFEHTLGWLNRWACSRSFGLGTRIPWDPEFLVESLSDSTIYMAYYTVAHFLHNEDMYGNNKTHRIRPEEMTDDEFTYWYPFDLRVSGKDLIQNHLTFSIFNHTAIMAKHHWPRGFRCNGHIMLNSEKMSKSTGNFRTLRQSIDEFSADATRFSLADAGDGVDDANFVFETANSAILRLTKEIAWIEEVLAAEASLRTGPPSTYSDRVFENEINIAVLTTKKNYEKCMFREALKTGCYDLQAARDEYRLSCGSGGMNRDLVWRFIDVQTRLITPICPHYAEHVWRELLRKDGLVVNAGWPTADSPDETLKAANKYLQDSIVLMRKLLQKQIMGSKKSNKKGAPAATLTEEKITGLIYVNEQFDGWKAECLNILKSKFDRNTGTFAPDGEILEALQKSSAGQDANFKKVQKLCMPFLRFKKEEAIAIGVQALNLKLPFGEIEVLQENSDLIKRQIGLELVEILSANDHDARAKAGSFSSLLDQNPPSPGQPTAIFLLR
;
A
#
# COMPACT_ATOMS: atom_id res chain seq x y z
N MET A 1 16.77 11.55 52.85
CA MET A 1 15.90 11.17 51.71
C MET A 1 16.38 9.80 51.25
N TYR A 2 15.50 8.80 51.18
CA TYR A 2 15.84 7.47 50.65
C TYR A 2 15.38 7.42 49.19
N SER A 3 16.20 6.84 48.31
CA SER A 3 15.92 6.73 46.89
C SER A 3 16.38 5.37 46.38
N GLU A 4 15.56 4.77 45.53
CA GLU A 4 15.73 3.42 44.99
C GLU A 4 15.23 3.41 43.54
N PRO A 5 15.83 2.61 42.64
CA PRO A 5 15.29 2.42 41.29
C PRO A 5 13.89 1.80 41.36
N GLU A 6 12.92 2.36 40.63
CA GLU A 6 11.52 1.87 40.63
C GLU A 6 11.42 0.39 40.22
N LYS A 7 12.36 -0.08 39.41
CA LYS A 7 12.51 -1.49 39.00
C LYS A 7 13.99 -1.83 39.02
N ARG A 8 14.30 -3.14 39.10
CA ARG A 8 15.67 -3.64 38.97
C ARG A 8 16.29 -3.16 37.66
N VAL A 9 17.41 -2.43 37.75
CA VAL A 9 18.18 -1.94 36.60
C VAL A 9 19.52 -2.67 36.58
N MET A 10 19.84 -3.30 35.46
CA MET A 10 21.13 -3.98 35.25
C MET A 10 22.00 -3.14 34.33
N SER A 11 23.25 -2.92 34.74
CA SER A 11 24.26 -2.23 33.93
C SER A 11 24.82 -3.16 32.84
N ARG A 12 25.59 -2.59 31.90
CA ARG A 12 26.29 -3.37 30.88
C ARG A 12 27.41 -4.27 31.44
N SER A 13 27.96 -3.95 32.61
CA SER A 13 28.95 -4.79 33.30
C SER A 13 28.32 -5.98 34.04
N GLY A 14 26.99 -6.05 34.11
CA GLY A 14 26.26 -7.08 34.85
C GLY A 14 25.98 -6.72 36.31
N ASP A 15 26.35 -5.52 36.74
CA ASP A 15 26.08 -5.03 38.09
C ASP A 15 24.66 -4.49 38.22
N GLU A 16 24.02 -4.74 39.36
CA GLU A 16 22.74 -4.16 39.73
C GLU A 16 22.91 -2.69 40.15
N CYS A 17 22.19 -1.80 39.48
CA CYS A 17 22.32 -0.37 39.68
C CYS A 17 21.56 0.09 40.93
N VAL A 18 22.08 1.13 41.58
CA VAL A 18 21.47 1.81 42.73
C VAL A 18 21.30 3.30 42.42
N VAL A 19 20.47 4.00 43.19
CA VAL A 19 20.43 5.47 43.14
C VAL A 19 21.56 6.00 44.01
N ALA A 20 22.41 6.84 43.43
CA ALA A 20 23.51 7.49 44.13
C ALA A 20 23.34 9.00 44.10
N LEU A 21 23.67 9.66 45.21
CA LEU A 21 23.82 11.11 45.26
C LEU A 21 25.31 11.42 45.07
N THR A 22 25.66 11.90 43.89
CA THR A 22 27.04 12.18 43.49
C THR A 22 27.13 13.49 42.73
N ASP A 23 28.28 14.14 42.78
CA ASP A 23 28.57 15.29 41.93
C ASP A 23 28.65 14.85 40.47
N GLN A 24 27.89 15.52 39.61
CA GLN A 24 27.77 15.18 38.19
C GLN A 24 27.39 16.40 37.36
N TRP A 25 27.90 16.49 36.13
CA TRP A 25 27.40 17.45 35.15
C TRP A 25 26.10 16.92 34.55
N TYR A 26 25.11 17.80 34.40
CA TYR A 26 23.80 17.45 33.86
C TYR A 26 23.28 18.50 32.88
N LEU A 27 22.45 18.05 31.94
CA LEU A 27 21.64 18.89 31.05
C LEU A 27 20.30 19.19 31.74
N THR A 28 19.93 20.47 31.82
CA THR A 28 18.70 20.95 32.49
C THR A 28 17.48 20.91 31.58
N TYR A 29 17.08 19.70 31.15
CA TYR A 29 15.84 19.54 30.36
C TYR A 29 14.56 19.87 31.14
N ASP A 30 14.67 20.08 32.46
CA ASP A 30 13.61 20.57 33.34
C ASP A 30 13.40 22.10 33.27
N ASP A 31 14.24 22.83 32.56
CA ASP A 31 14.04 24.26 32.33
C ASP A 31 12.74 24.53 31.54
N LEU A 32 11.87 25.37 32.12
CA LEU A 32 10.53 25.60 31.59
C LEU A 32 10.53 26.41 30.28
N GLU A 33 11.52 27.28 30.05
CA GLU A 33 11.60 28.06 28.81
C GLU A 33 12.13 27.19 27.68
N TRP A 34 13.16 26.39 27.95
CA TRP A 34 13.72 25.46 27.00
C TRP A 34 12.73 24.36 26.60
N LYS A 35 11.99 23.82 27.57
CA LYS A 35 10.92 22.85 27.32
C LYS A 35 9.83 23.41 26.41
N LYS A 36 9.41 24.67 26.60
CA LYS A 36 8.43 25.33 25.71
C LYS A 36 8.94 25.43 24.26
N LEU A 37 10.23 25.73 24.07
CA LEU A 37 10.83 25.73 22.74
C LEU A 37 10.83 24.34 22.11
N ALA A 38 11.12 23.30 22.89
CA ALA A 38 11.06 21.90 22.43
C ALA A 38 9.62 21.49 22.04
N GLU A 39 8.62 21.90 22.82
CA GLU A 39 7.19 21.68 22.50
C GLU A 39 6.76 22.44 21.24
N GLU A 40 7.18 23.69 21.08
CA GLU A 40 6.93 24.48 19.86
C GLU A 40 7.56 23.79 18.64
N CYS A 41 8.81 23.36 18.77
CA CYS A 41 9.54 22.63 17.73
C CYS A 41 8.80 21.35 17.33
N LEU A 42 8.42 20.52 18.30
CA LEU A 42 7.67 19.28 18.08
C LEU A 42 6.34 19.54 17.34
N SER A 43 5.64 20.62 17.68
CA SER A 43 4.33 20.95 17.07
C SER A 43 4.39 21.24 15.57
N GLN A 44 5.57 21.58 15.04
CA GLN A 44 5.81 21.90 13.63
C GLN A 44 6.33 20.69 12.82
N MET A 45 6.67 19.58 13.49
CA MET A 45 7.27 18.41 12.85
C MET A 45 6.26 17.49 12.19
N ASN A 46 6.69 16.80 11.14
CA ASN A 46 5.99 15.62 10.62
C ASN A 46 6.48 14.34 11.33
N LEU A 47 5.58 13.68 12.06
CA LEU A 47 5.88 12.48 12.87
C LEU A 47 5.32 11.17 12.30
N TYR A 48 4.62 11.24 11.15
CA TYR A 48 4.08 10.11 10.39
C TYR A 48 3.09 9.16 11.12
N SER A 49 2.98 9.20 12.45
CA SER A 49 1.98 8.48 13.24
C SER A 49 1.63 9.23 14.53
N ASP A 50 0.39 9.08 15.00
CA ASP A 50 -0.07 9.69 16.26
C ASP A 50 0.60 9.04 17.48
N GLU A 51 0.93 7.75 17.41
CA GLU A 51 1.65 7.04 18.47
C GLU A 51 3.04 7.62 18.68
N THR A 52 3.74 7.97 17.59
CA THR A 52 5.06 8.62 17.68
C THR A 52 4.94 9.98 18.34
N LYS A 53 3.93 10.76 17.96
CA LYS A 53 3.63 12.06 18.57
C LYS A 53 3.37 11.95 20.06
N HIS A 54 2.46 11.07 20.47
CA HIS A 54 2.17 10.83 21.88
C HIS A 54 3.40 10.35 22.65
N GLY A 55 4.28 9.57 22.01
CA GLY A 55 5.55 9.15 22.59
C GLY A 55 6.47 10.33 22.94
N PHE A 56 6.61 11.30 22.03
CA PHE A 56 7.36 12.53 22.29
C PHE A 56 6.70 13.40 23.37
N GLU A 57 5.39 13.64 23.27
CA GLU A 57 4.64 14.46 24.24
C GLU A 57 4.74 13.87 25.65
N HIS A 58 4.61 12.54 25.77
CA HIS A 58 4.81 11.83 27.02
C HIS A 58 6.22 12.07 27.58
N THR A 59 7.26 11.92 26.77
CA THR A 59 8.64 12.15 27.21
C THR A 59 8.92 13.60 27.60
N LEU A 60 8.47 14.57 26.81
CA LEU A 60 8.56 15.99 27.19
C LEU A 60 7.83 16.26 28.52
N GLY A 61 6.75 15.52 28.81
CA GLY A 61 6.00 15.60 30.05
C GLY A 61 6.81 15.29 31.32
N TRP A 62 7.60 14.20 31.31
CA TRP A 62 8.31 13.72 32.49
C TRP A 62 9.83 13.97 32.51
N LEU A 63 10.43 14.30 31.36
CA LEU A 63 11.88 14.46 31.26
C LEU A 63 12.38 15.56 32.21
N ASN A 64 13.45 15.25 32.93
CA ASN A 64 14.09 16.13 33.91
C ASN A 64 15.59 16.22 33.62
N ARG A 65 16.38 16.74 34.58
CA ARG A 65 17.83 16.79 34.52
C ARG A 65 18.42 15.44 34.08
N TRP A 66 19.23 15.48 33.02
CA TRP A 66 19.89 14.31 32.47
C TRP A 66 21.38 14.35 32.77
N ALA A 67 21.86 13.35 33.49
CA ALA A 67 23.25 13.26 33.90
C ALA A 67 24.14 12.89 32.69
N CYS A 68 24.95 13.85 32.21
CA CYS A 68 25.66 13.76 30.94
C CYS A 68 27.16 13.43 31.08
N SER A 69 27.73 13.51 32.28
CA SER A 69 29.13 13.16 32.52
C SER A 69 29.34 11.71 32.98
N ARG A 70 30.49 11.13 32.59
CA ARG A 70 30.99 9.81 33.02
C ARG A 70 32.48 9.85 33.29
N SER A 71 32.98 8.97 34.17
CA SER A 71 34.41 8.87 34.52
C SER A 71 35.15 7.72 33.81
N PHE A 72 34.43 6.84 33.11
CA PHE A 72 34.99 5.64 32.47
C PHE A 72 34.34 5.36 31.12
N GLY A 73 35.14 4.84 30.18
CA GLY A 73 34.71 4.46 28.83
C GLY A 73 35.43 5.24 27.73
N LEU A 74 34.91 5.15 26.51
CA LEU A 74 35.32 5.96 25.37
C LEU A 74 34.37 7.15 25.22
N GLY A 75 34.86 8.25 24.66
CA GLY A 75 34.07 9.44 24.39
C GLY A 75 34.92 10.70 24.33
N THR A 76 34.26 11.84 24.23
CA THR A 76 34.89 13.17 24.23
C THR A 76 34.99 13.69 25.67
N ARG A 77 36.14 14.25 26.06
CA ARG A 77 36.31 14.87 27.39
C ARG A 77 35.57 16.20 27.47
N ILE A 78 35.01 16.52 28.64
CA ILE A 78 34.41 17.84 28.89
C ILE A 78 35.54 18.89 28.85
N PRO A 79 35.43 19.95 28.03
CA PRO A 79 36.57 20.82 27.75
C PRO A 79 37.00 21.67 28.96
N TRP A 80 36.08 21.97 29.88
CA TRP A 80 36.38 22.70 31.12
C TRP A 80 36.61 21.78 32.34
N ASP A 81 36.33 20.48 32.21
CA ASP A 81 36.51 19.51 33.29
C ASP A 81 36.95 18.14 32.73
N PRO A 82 38.24 18.01 32.33
CA PRO A 82 38.71 16.85 31.57
C PRO A 82 38.72 15.53 32.34
N GLU A 83 38.44 15.55 33.65
CA GLU A 83 38.24 14.34 34.46
C GLU A 83 37.01 13.55 33.98
N PHE A 84 36.04 14.24 33.41
CA PHE A 84 34.80 13.65 32.90
C PHE A 84 34.79 13.54 31.37
N LEU A 85 34.13 12.49 30.89
CA LEU A 85 33.73 12.25 29.51
C LEU A 85 32.24 12.56 29.34
N VAL A 86 31.85 13.01 28.15
CA VAL A 86 30.44 13.12 27.75
C VAL A 86 29.90 11.73 27.43
N GLU A 87 28.71 11.41 27.93
CA GLU A 87 28.06 10.13 27.65
C GLU A 87 27.38 10.09 26.28
N SER A 88 27.24 8.88 25.74
CA SER A 88 26.83 8.60 24.36
C SER A 88 25.49 9.18 23.89
N LEU A 89 24.51 9.39 24.76
CA LEU A 89 23.22 9.98 24.38
C LEU A 89 23.26 11.52 24.38
N SER A 90 24.30 12.11 24.96
CA SER A 90 24.48 13.57 25.08
C SER A 90 25.36 14.13 23.98
N ASP A 91 26.36 13.39 23.49
CA ASP A 91 27.21 13.80 22.36
C ASP A 91 26.61 13.45 20.97
N SER A 92 25.46 12.78 20.94
CA SER A 92 24.80 12.29 19.71
C SER A 92 23.56 13.09 19.29
N THR A 93 23.40 14.33 19.76
CA THR A 93 22.13 15.07 19.61
C THR A 93 22.10 16.03 18.42
N ILE A 94 23.25 16.56 17.98
CA ILE A 94 23.35 17.55 16.89
C ILE A 94 24.37 17.16 15.80
N TYR A 95 24.87 15.92 15.81
CA TYR A 95 25.91 15.47 14.87
C TYR A 95 25.46 15.50 13.40
N MET A 96 24.16 15.64 13.09
CA MET A 96 23.70 15.78 11.71
C MET A 96 24.26 17.05 11.07
N ALA A 97 24.45 18.13 11.84
CA ALA A 97 25.11 19.34 11.36
C ALA A 97 26.55 19.03 10.91
N TYR A 98 27.25 18.15 11.63
CA TYR A 98 28.60 17.72 11.27
C TYR A 98 28.66 16.97 9.93
N TYR A 99 27.61 16.22 9.56
CA TYR A 99 27.57 15.55 8.26
C TYR A 99 27.69 16.50 7.07
N THR A 100 27.16 17.72 7.20
CA THR A 100 27.22 18.73 6.13
C THR A 100 28.65 19.12 5.76
N VAL A 101 29.61 18.95 6.68
CA VAL A 101 30.99 19.41 6.52
C VAL A 101 32.05 18.31 6.62
N ALA A 102 31.67 17.12 7.09
CA ALA A 102 32.59 16.00 7.33
C ALA A 102 33.44 15.64 6.09
N HIS A 103 32.90 15.79 4.88
CA HIS A 103 33.58 15.45 3.63
C HIS A 103 34.73 16.40 3.28
N PHE A 104 34.73 17.65 3.77
CA PHE A 104 35.88 18.56 3.64
C PHE A 104 37.00 18.24 4.64
N LEU A 105 36.62 17.69 5.79
CA LEU A 105 37.51 17.46 6.92
C LEU A 105 38.26 16.14 6.80
N HIS A 106 37.59 15.07 6.36
CA HIS A 106 38.11 13.70 6.49
C HIS A 106 38.64 13.06 5.20
N ASN A 107 38.30 13.60 4.02
CA ASN A 107 38.76 13.09 2.71
C ASN A 107 38.76 11.54 2.62
N GLU A 108 37.63 10.92 2.95
CA GLU A 108 37.37 9.46 2.96
C GLU A 108 38.08 8.65 4.09
N ASP A 109 38.90 9.27 4.94
CA ASP A 109 39.44 8.63 6.14
C ASP A 109 38.50 8.81 7.33
N MET A 110 37.71 7.78 7.61
CA MET A 110 36.78 7.74 8.75
C MET A 110 37.44 8.02 10.11
N TYR A 111 38.75 7.79 10.25
CA TYR A 111 39.48 7.98 11.50
C TYR A 111 40.23 9.31 11.56
N GLY A 112 40.24 10.10 10.48
CA GLY A 112 40.93 11.38 10.42
C GLY A 112 42.44 11.30 10.69
N ASN A 113 43.05 10.13 10.45
CA ASN A 113 44.50 9.94 10.58
C ASN A 113 45.25 10.67 9.47
N ASN A 114 44.62 10.80 8.30
CA ASN A 114 45.17 11.50 7.15
C ASN A 114 44.78 12.99 7.20
N LYS A 115 45.72 13.85 7.64
CA LYS A 115 45.52 15.30 7.81
C LYS A 115 45.41 16.11 6.51
N THR A 116 45.14 15.47 5.38
CA THR A 116 44.90 16.17 4.11
C THR A 116 43.50 16.75 4.10
N HIS A 117 43.26 17.73 4.97
CA HIS A 117 42.05 18.53 4.94
C HIS A 117 41.99 19.26 3.60
N ARG A 118 40.86 19.17 2.88
CA ARG A 118 40.68 19.96 1.66
C ARG A 118 40.53 21.45 1.97
N ILE A 119 39.96 21.76 3.14
CA ILE A 119 39.70 23.10 3.66
C ILE A 119 39.93 23.07 5.19
N ARG A 120 40.56 24.09 5.77
CA ARG A 120 40.75 24.19 7.22
C ARG A 120 39.48 24.71 7.92
N PRO A 121 39.25 24.41 9.21
CA PRO A 121 38.07 24.91 9.94
C PRO A 121 37.88 26.43 9.84
N GLU A 122 38.97 27.20 9.81
CA GLU A 122 38.93 28.67 9.73
C GLU A 122 38.53 29.20 8.35
N GLU A 123 38.55 28.33 7.32
CA GLU A 123 38.22 28.65 5.94
C GLU A 123 36.78 28.23 5.57
N MET A 124 36.05 27.63 6.52
CA MET A 124 34.69 27.16 6.29
C MET A 124 33.69 28.31 6.27
N THR A 125 32.77 28.28 5.31
CA THR A 125 31.61 29.18 5.25
C THR A 125 30.35 28.45 5.72
N ASP A 126 29.30 29.20 6.02
CA ASP A 126 28.00 28.65 6.41
C ASP A 126 27.24 28.05 5.22
N ASP A 127 27.75 28.13 3.99
CA ASP A 127 27.00 27.82 2.76
C ASP A 127 26.52 26.37 2.72
N GLU A 128 27.42 25.41 3.02
CA GLU A 128 27.10 23.99 3.02
C GLU A 128 26.12 23.62 4.12
N PHE A 129 26.33 24.16 5.33
CA PHE A 129 25.39 23.97 6.42
C PHE A 129 24.01 24.56 6.08
N THR A 130 23.95 25.80 5.63
CA THR A 130 22.70 26.51 5.32
C THR A 130 21.96 25.89 4.13
N TYR A 131 22.68 25.27 3.18
CA TYR A 131 22.08 24.55 2.07
C TYR A 131 21.40 23.25 2.50
N TRP A 132 22.08 22.45 3.35
CA TRP A 132 21.60 21.11 3.74
C TRP A 132 20.69 21.11 4.98
N TYR A 133 20.82 22.08 5.87
CA TYR A 133 20.08 22.15 7.14
C TYR A 133 18.84 23.06 7.00
N PRO A 134 17.74 22.77 7.71
CA PRO A 134 17.51 21.66 8.65
C PRO A 134 17.42 20.30 7.97
N PHE A 135 17.68 19.23 8.71
CA PHE A 135 17.40 17.90 8.18
C PHE A 135 15.89 17.71 7.96
N ASP A 136 15.52 17.14 6.81
CA ASP A 136 14.13 16.90 6.43
C ASP A 136 13.51 15.71 7.19
N LEU A 137 14.29 14.65 7.39
CA LEU A 137 13.80 13.40 7.96
C LEU A 137 14.89 12.69 8.75
N ARG A 138 14.54 12.20 9.94
CA ARG A 138 15.34 11.27 10.72
C ARG A 138 14.57 9.99 11.01
N VAL A 139 15.13 8.85 10.61
CA VAL A 139 14.49 7.52 10.77
C VAL A 139 15.13 6.79 11.94
N SER A 140 14.32 6.14 12.79
CA SER A 140 14.81 5.46 14.00
C SER A 140 13.84 4.41 14.54
N GLY A 141 14.34 3.49 15.37
CA GLY A 141 13.50 2.65 16.21
C GLY A 141 12.77 3.47 17.29
N LYS A 142 11.57 3.00 17.69
CA LYS A 142 10.72 3.62 18.73
C LYS A 142 11.37 3.71 20.11
N ASP A 143 12.38 2.89 20.37
CA ASP A 143 13.17 2.88 21.62
C ASP A 143 13.96 4.17 21.84
N LEU A 144 14.27 4.92 20.77
CA LEU A 144 15.02 6.18 20.87
C LEU A 144 14.13 7.41 21.08
N ILE A 145 12.80 7.28 21.00
CA ILE A 145 11.85 8.39 21.22
C ILE A 145 12.07 8.98 22.62
N GLN A 146 12.11 8.12 23.63
CA GLN A 146 12.13 8.54 25.04
C GLN A 146 13.48 9.09 25.53
N ASN A 147 14.48 9.14 24.66
CA ASN A 147 15.82 9.59 24.99
C ASN A 147 16.39 10.43 23.84
N HIS A 148 17.29 9.85 23.04
CA HIS A 148 18.09 10.49 22.02
C HIS A 148 17.29 11.33 21.01
N LEU A 149 16.12 10.89 20.54
CA LEU A 149 15.33 11.73 19.61
C LEU A 149 14.76 12.96 20.34
N THR A 150 14.27 12.80 21.56
CA THR A 150 13.82 13.94 22.38
C THR A 150 15.00 14.86 22.72
N PHE A 151 16.17 14.31 23.06
CA PHE A 151 17.38 15.08 23.32
C PHE A 151 17.84 15.83 22.07
N SER A 152 17.70 15.24 20.89
CA SER A 152 17.92 15.91 19.61
C SER A 152 17.06 17.17 19.52
N ILE A 153 15.76 17.11 19.83
CA ILE A 153 14.87 18.28 19.82
C ILE A 153 15.39 19.36 20.76
N PHE A 154 15.64 19.03 22.02
CA PHE A 154 16.14 19.99 23.01
C PHE A 154 17.45 20.65 22.55
N ASN A 155 18.46 19.88 22.15
CA ASN A 155 19.75 20.47 21.79
C ASN A 155 19.65 21.33 20.52
N HIS A 156 18.79 20.98 19.57
CA HIS A 156 18.51 21.84 18.42
C HIS A 156 17.85 23.15 18.83
N THR A 157 16.88 23.13 19.74
CA THR A 157 16.19 24.37 20.18
C THR A 157 17.06 25.26 21.06
N ALA A 158 18.07 24.71 21.74
CA ALA A 158 19.04 25.49 22.49
C ALA A 158 20.09 26.19 21.62
N ILE A 159 20.52 25.54 20.54
CA ILE A 159 21.71 25.98 19.77
C ILE A 159 21.32 26.63 18.44
N MET A 160 20.29 26.11 17.78
CA MET A 160 19.97 26.47 16.40
C MET A 160 18.84 27.50 16.32
N ALA A 161 18.93 28.38 15.33
CA ALA A 161 17.82 29.25 14.95
C ALA A 161 16.59 28.43 14.52
N LYS A 162 15.38 28.98 14.70
CA LYS A 162 14.11 28.26 14.44
C LYS A 162 14.01 27.64 13.05
N HIS A 163 14.53 28.30 12.01
CA HIS A 163 14.49 27.78 10.64
C HIS A 163 15.41 26.56 10.42
N HIS A 164 16.32 26.27 11.35
CA HIS A 164 17.22 25.12 11.37
C HIS A 164 16.77 24.00 12.33
N TRP A 165 15.55 24.10 12.87
CA TRP A 165 14.98 23.04 13.70
C TRP A 165 14.59 21.80 12.88
N PRO A 166 14.64 20.59 13.48
CA PRO A 166 14.25 19.35 12.81
C PRO A 166 12.87 19.42 12.13
N ARG A 167 12.75 18.90 10.91
CA ARG A 167 11.46 18.90 10.19
C ARG A 167 10.60 17.66 10.43
N GLY A 168 11.20 16.51 10.74
CA GLY A 168 10.43 15.30 10.94
C GLY A 168 11.21 14.09 11.43
N PHE A 169 10.49 13.20 12.10
CA PHE A 169 10.98 11.91 12.57
C PHE A 169 10.04 10.81 12.09
N ARG A 170 10.61 9.71 11.57
CA ARG A 170 9.88 8.48 11.25
C ARG A 170 10.35 7.38 12.18
N CYS A 171 9.46 6.94 13.06
CA CYS A 171 9.76 5.86 13.99
C CYS A 171 9.20 4.53 13.51
N ASN A 172 9.99 3.46 13.64
CA ASN A 172 9.58 2.09 13.33
C ASN A 172 9.68 1.18 14.58
N GLY A 173 8.97 0.05 14.56
CA GLY A 173 9.11 -0.98 15.59
C GLY A 173 10.45 -1.71 15.52
N HIS A 174 10.68 -2.63 16.45
CA HIS A 174 11.86 -3.49 16.41
C HIS A 174 11.70 -4.52 15.29
N ILE A 175 12.82 -4.95 14.70
CA ILE A 175 12.80 -6.01 13.70
C ILE A 175 12.77 -7.39 14.39
N MET A 176 11.75 -8.17 14.07
CA MET A 176 11.63 -9.60 14.37
C MET A 176 12.19 -10.41 13.21
N LEU A 177 12.58 -11.65 13.50
CA LEU A 177 13.10 -12.59 12.52
C LEU A 177 12.25 -13.85 12.55
N ASN A 178 11.54 -14.13 11.46
CA ASN A 178 10.56 -15.22 11.35
C ASN A 178 9.54 -15.22 12.51
N SER A 179 9.01 -14.04 12.83
CA SER A 179 8.03 -13.81 13.91
C SER A 179 8.55 -14.00 15.33
N GLU A 180 9.86 -14.16 15.51
CA GLU A 180 10.51 -14.30 16.80
C GLU A 180 11.47 -13.15 17.08
N LYS A 181 11.67 -12.82 18.37
CA LYS A 181 12.66 -11.82 18.77
C LYS A 181 14.06 -12.28 18.38
N MET A 182 14.82 -11.38 17.75
CA MET A 182 16.22 -11.68 17.43
C MET A 182 17.05 -11.82 18.69
N SER A 183 17.72 -12.96 18.83
CA SER A 183 18.67 -13.19 19.91
C SER A 183 19.81 -14.08 19.45
N LYS A 184 21.04 -13.68 19.78
CA LYS A 184 22.23 -14.50 19.55
C LYS A 184 22.18 -15.81 20.35
N SER A 185 21.57 -15.81 21.54
CA SER A 185 21.53 -16.98 22.42
C SER A 185 20.56 -18.07 21.96
N THR A 186 19.48 -17.71 21.26
CA THR A 186 18.51 -18.67 20.71
C THR A 186 18.91 -19.18 19.32
N GLY A 187 19.99 -18.65 18.75
CA GLY A 187 20.39 -18.92 17.35
C GLY A 187 19.55 -18.16 16.31
N ASN A 188 18.47 -17.48 16.73
CA ASN A 188 17.64 -16.68 15.85
C ASN A 188 18.24 -15.28 15.68
N PHE A 189 19.35 -15.20 14.94
CA PHE A 189 20.05 -13.95 14.66
C PHE A 189 20.62 -13.98 13.24
N ARG A 190 20.57 -12.83 12.58
CA ARG A 190 21.22 -12.61 11.28
C ARG A 190 21.92 -11.27 11.26
N THR A 191 23.15 -11.26 10.77
CA THR A 191 23.86 -10.03 10.42
C THR A 191 23.47 -9.58 9.02
N LEU A 192 23.64 -8.29 8.73
CA LEU A 192 23.42 -7.74 7.39
C LEU A 192 24.20 -8.51 6.31
N ARG A 193 25.48 -8.81 6.56
CA ARG A 193 26.33 -9.53 5.60
C ARG A 193 25.79 -10.93 5.32
N GLN A 194 25.42 -11.68 6.36
CA GLN A 194 24.83 -13.00 6.19
C GLN A 194 23.52 -12.94 5.37
N SER A 195 22.66 -11.95 5.63
CA SER A 195 21.43 -11.77 4.85
C SER A 195 21.72 -11.47 3.38
N ILE A 196 22.70 -10.62 3.08
CA ILE A 196 23.10 -10.31 1.69
C ILE A 196 23.71 -11.54 1.01
N ASP A 197 24.57 -12.29 1.69
CA ASP A 197 25.21 -13.49 1.13
C ASP A 197 24.17 -14.61 0.87
N GLU A 198 23.16 -14.72 1.73
CA GLU A 198 22.10 -15.74 1.62
C GLU A 198 21.03 -15.38 0.58
N PHE A 199 20.58 -14.12 0.54
CA PHE A 199 19.43 -13.71 -0.26
C PHE A 199 19.74 -12.75 -1.42
N SER A 200 20.97 -12.23 -1.53
CA SER A 200 21.33 -11.01 -2.27
C SER A 200 20.87 -9.71 -1.60
N ALA A 201 21.51 -8.60 -1.98
CA ALA A 201 21.16 -7.27 -1.50
C ALA A 201 19.72 -6.87 -1.87
N ASP A 202 19.29 -7.14 -3.10
CA ASP A 202 17.96 -6.71 -3.55
C ASP A 202 16.83 -7.51 -2.93
N ALA A 203 16.96 -8.83 -2.79
CA ALA A 203 15.92 -9.61 -2.13
C ALA A 203 15.85 -9.34 -0.62
N THR A 204 17.00 -9.05 0.01
CA THR A 204 17.03 -8.59 1.41
C THR A 204 16.29 -7.25 1.55
N ARG A 205 16.56 -6.28 0.69
CA ARG A 205 15.87 -4.97 0.68
C ARG A 205 14.38 -5.11 0.36
N PHE A 206 14.02 -6.00 -0.56
CA PHE A 206 12.63 -6.32 -0.90
C PHE A 206 11.88 -6.85 0.33
N SER A 207 12.45 -7.83 1.04
CA SER A 207 11.85 -8.38 2.26
C SER A 207 11.79 -7.36 3.40
N LEU A 208 12.80 -6.50 3.54
CA LEU A 208 12.78 -5.40 4.51
C LEU A 208 11.69 -4.35 4.20
N ALA A 209 11.45 -4.04 2.92
CA ALA A 209 10.35 -3.17 2.53
C ALA A 209 8.98 -3.81 2.84
N ASP A 210 8.85 -5.14 2.72
CA ASP A 210 7.62 -5.86 3.08
C ASP A 210 7.41 -6.04 4.60
N ALA A 211 8.47 -5.89 5.40
CA ALA A 211 8.49 -6.26 6.82
C ALA A 211 7.51 -5.46 7.70
N GLY A 212 7.26 -4.19 7.38
CA GLY A 212 6.33 -3.33 8.11
C GLY A 212 6.63 -1.83 7.97
N ASP A 213 5.56 -1.02 7.93
CA ASP A 213 5.64 0.44 7.70
C ASP A 213 5.40 1.30 8.96
N GLY A 214 5.02 0.67 10.08
CA GLY A 214 4.56 1.37 11.29
C GLY A 214 5.48 1.25 12.50
N VAL A 215 4.95 1.69 13.64
CA VAL A 215 5.60 1.60 14.97
C VAL A 215 5.48 0.20 15.61
N ASP A 216 4.60 -0.63 15.07
CA ASP A 216 4.55 -2.05 15.41
C ASP A 216 5.83 -2.75 14.96
N ASP A 217 6.19 -3.83 15.66
CA ASP A 217 7.41 -4.57 15.36
C ASP A 217 7.32 -5.17 13.95
N ALA A 218 8.28 -4.80 13.10
CA ALA A 218 8.38 -5.27 11.73
C ALA A 218 8.91 -6.72 11.72
N ASN A 219 8.58 -7.48 10.69
CA ASN A 219 8.97 -8.90 10.62
C ASN A 219 9.74 -9.23 9.34
N PHE A 220 11.02 -9.56 9.48
CA PHE A 220 11.81 -10.09 8.38
C PHE A 220 11.59 -11.60 8.27
N VAL A 221 11.00 -12.03 7.16
CA VAL A 221 10.66 -13.44 6.91
C VAL A 221 11.54 -14.00 5.79
N PHE A 222 12.22 -15.12 6.04
CA PHE A 222 13.09 -15.76 5.04
C PHE A 222 12.32 -16.27 3.84
N GLU A 223 11.09 -16.76 4.03
CA GLU A 223 10.22 -17.18 2.94
C GLU A 223 9.89 -16.02 1.98
N THR A 224 9.67 -14.81 2.51
CA THR A 224 9.49 -13.61 1.70
C THR A 224 10.75 -13.26 0.91
N ALA A 225 11.94 -13.35 1.52
CA ALA A 225 13.20 -13.10 0.83
C ALA A 225 13.46 -14.13 -0.30
N ASN A 226 13.23 -15.42 -0.05
CA ASN A 226 13.31 -16.46 -1.07
C ASN A 226 12.28 -16.25 -2.20
N SER A 227 11.06 -15.87 -1.84
CA SER A 227 10.01 -15.54 -2.82
C SER A 227 10.38 -14.32 -3.66
N ALA A 228 11.06 -13.33 -3.09
CA ALA A 228 11.57 -12.17 -3.80
C ALA A 228 12.65 -12.57 -4.82
N ILE A 229 13.59 -13.46 -4.47
CA ILE A 229 14.57 -14.00 -5.44
C ILE A 229 13.85 -14.64 -6.62
N LEU A 230 12.90 -15.53 -6.35
CA LEU A 230 12.15 -16.23 -7.39
C LEU A 230 11.32 -15.26 -8.25
N ARG A 231 10.76 -14.22 -7.64
CA ARG A 231 9.97 -13.20 -8.35
C ARG A 231 10.84 -12.38 -9.28
N LEU A 232 11.95 -11.81 -8.78
CA LEU A 232 12.84 -10.96 -9.56
C LEU A 232 13.49 -11.75 -10.72
N THR A 233 13.91 -13.00 -10.48
CA THR A 233 14.50 -13.85 -11.53
C THR A 233 13.49 -14.26 -12.60
N LYS A 234 12.26 -14.62 -12.20
CA LYS A 234 11.17 -14.90 -13.17
C LYS A 234 10.77 -13.67 -13.96
N GLU A 235 10.81 -12.49 -13.34
CA GLU A 235 10.49 -11.24 -14.01
C GLU A 235 11.55 -10.89 -15.06
N ILE A 236 12.85 -11.06 -14.76
CA ILE A 236 13.93 -10.93 -15.77
C ILE A 236 13.69 -11.89 -16.93
N ALA A 237 13.46 -13.18 -16.66
CA ALA A 237 13.23 -14.17 -17.71
C ALA A 237 12.02 -13.82 -18.57
N TRP A 238 10.93 -13.35 -17.96
CA TRP A 238 9.74 -12.89 -18.69
C TRP A 238 10.05 -11.68 -19.57
N ILE A 239 10.81 -10.70 -19.07
CA ILE A 239 11.23 -9.52 -19.86
C ILE A 239 12.06 -9.99 -21.05
N GLU A 240 13.07 -10.84 -20.83
CA GLU A 240 13.92 -11.38 -21.91
C GLU A 240 13.10 -12.11 -22.98
N GLU A 241 12.17 -12.99 -22.56
CA GLU A 241 11.28 -13.73 -23.46
C GLU A 241 10.43 -12.78 -24.32
N VAL A 242 9.85 -11.74 -23.71
CA VAL A 242 8.96 -10.82 -24.42
C VAL A 242 9.72 -9.86 -25.33
N LEU A 243 10.91 -9.42 -24.92
CA LEU A 243 11.81 -8.64 -25.79
C LEU A 243 12.27 -9.47 -26.99
N ALA A 244 12.60 -10.75 -26.80
CA ALA A 244 12.98 -11.65 -27.88
C ALA A 244 11.81 -11.97 -28.82
N ALA A 245 10.58 -12.01 -28.29
CA ALA A 245 9.36 -12.26 -29.04
C ALA A 245 8.65 -10.98 -29.52
N GLU A 246 9.35 -9.84 -29.62
CA GLU A 246 8.75 -8.54 -30.00
C GLU A 246 7.90 -8.63 -31.28
N ALA A 247 8.35 -9.39 -32.28
CA ALA A 247 7.65 -9.56 -33.55
C ALA A 247 6.28 -10.27 -33.43
N SER A 248 6.01 -10.94 -32.31
CA SER A 248 4.71 -11.58 -32.02
C SER A 248 3.71 -10.65 -31.33
N LEU A 249 4.16 -9.47 -30.91
CA LEU A 249 3.31 -8.48 -30.25
C LEU A 249 2.55 -7.65 -31.28
N ARG A 250 1.35 -7.22 -30.89
CA ARG A 250 0.55 -6.34 -31.73
C ARG A 250 1.18 -4.96 -31.80
N THR A 251 1.31 -4.44 -33.02
CA THR A 251 1.82 -3.11 -33.33
C THR A 251 0.68 -2.12 -33.58
N GLY A 252 0.99 -0.83 -33.53
CA GLY A 252 0.00 0.25 -33.64
C GLY A 252 -0.52 0.72 -32.27
N PRO A 253 -1.37 1.76 -32.26
CA PRO A 253 -1.83 2.36 -31.02
C PRO A 253 -2.65 1.36 -30.16
N PRO A 254 -2.54 1.42 -28.83
CA PRO A 254 -3.41 0.66 -27.94
C PRO A 254 -4.87 1.07 -28.18
N SER A 255 -5.73 0.09 -28.47
CA SER A 255 -7.09 0.36 -28.95
C SER A 255 -8.16 -0.56 -28.36
N THR A 256 -7.77 -1.74 -27.87
CA THR A 256 -8.73 -2.72 -27.32
C THR A 256 -9.19 -2.31 -25.92
N TYR A 257 -10.32 -2.84 -25.45
CA TYR A 257 -10.76 -2.68 -24.06
C TYR A 257 -9.65 -3.02 -23.06
N SER A 258 -9.00 -4.18 -23.25
CA SER A 258 -7.90 -4.65 -22.42
C SER A 258 -6.71 -3.69 -22.41
N ASP A 259 -6.40 -3.07 -23.56
CA ASP A 259 -5.32 -2.07 -23.64
C ASP A 259 -5.64 -0.85 -22.76
N ARG A 260 -6.86 -0.31 -22.87
CA ARG A 260 -7.31 0.86 -22.10
C ARG A 260 -7.29 0.55 -20.60
N VAL A 261 -7.75 -0.64 -20.22
CA VAL A 261 -7.73 -1.10 -18.82
C VAL A 261 -6.30 -1.17 -18.30
N PHE A 262 -5.40 -1.81 -19.03
CA PHE A 262 -4.03 -2.00 -18.57
C PHE A 262 -3.25 -0.68 -18.49
N GLU A 263 -3.43 0.20 -19.48
CA GLU A 263 -2.88 1.56 -19.44
C GLU A 263 -3.37 2.34 -18.21
N ASN A 264 -4.66 2.22 -17.89
CA ASN A 264 -5.23 2.84 -16.70
C ASN A 264 -4.63 2.25 -15.41
N GLU A 265 -4.44 0.94 -15.32
CA GLU A 265 -3.79 0.29 -14.16
C GLU A 265 -2.32 0.73 -13.99
N ILE A 266 -1.58 0.93 -15.09
CA ILE A 266 -0.22 1.53 -15.05
C ILE A 266 -0.29 2.94 -14.44
N ASN A 267 -1.22 3.78 -14.89
CA ASN A 267 -1.40 5.14 -14.36
C ASN A 267 -1.75 5.12 -12.86
N ILE A 268 -2.67 4.24 -12.45
CA ILE A 268 -3.05 4.05 -11.05
C ILE A 268 -1.85 3.63 -10.20
N ALA A 269 -1.04 2.67 -10.67
CA ALA A 269 0.14 2.21 -9.97
C ALA A 269 1.14 3.37 -9.78
N VAL A 270 1.48 4.11 -10.84
CA VAL A 270 2.40 5.27 -10.76
C VAL A 270 1.96 6.28 -9.70
N LEU A 271 0.68 6.67 -9.69
CA LEU A 271 0.18 7.69 -8.77
C LEU A 271 0.02 7.17 -7.34
N THR A 272 -0.41 5.93 -7.17
CA THR A 272 -0.62 5.34 -5.83
C THR A 272 0.70 5.00 -5.16
N THR A 273 1.65 4.42 -5.91
CA THR A 273 3.01 4.14 -5.41
C THR A 273 3.74 5.42 -5.04
N LYS A 274 3.57 6.52 -5.79
CA LYS A 274 4.12 7.83 -5.43
C LYS A 274 3.63 8.29 -4.06
N LYS A 275 2.31 8.27 -3.85
CA LYS A 275 1.68 8.63 -2.56
C LYS A 275 2.20 7.76 -1.42
N ASN A 276 2.42 6.47 -1.68
CA ASN A 276 2.96 5.55 -0.68
C ASN A 276 4.41 5.89 -0.32
N TYR A 277 5.29 6.16 -1.29
CA TYR A 277 6.66 6.62 -1.00
C TYR A 277 6.71 7.97 -0.29
N GLU A 278 5.86 8.94 -0.67
CA GLU A 278 5.77 10.25 0.00
C GLU A 278 5.33 10.11 1.47
N LYS A 279 4.42 9.18 1.74
CA LYS A 279 4.01 8.80 3.11
C LYS A 279 4.96 7.80 3.76
N CYS A 280 6.01 7.42 3.05
CA CYS A 280 7.06 6.55 3.55
C CYS A 280 6.54 5.09 3.79
N MET A 281 5.37 4.73 3.25
CA MET A 281 4.77 3.39 3.34
C MET A 281 5.40 2.45 2.29
N PHE A 282 6.52 1.82 2.62
CA PHE A 282 7.33 1.03 1.71
C PHE A 282 6.71 -0.33 1.38
N ARG A 283 5.99 -0.96 2.32
CA ARG A 283 5.23 -2.19 2.06
C ARG A 283 4.09 -1.92 1.08
N GLU A 284 3.37 -0.81 1.28
CA GLU A 284 2.30 -0.41 0.35
C GLU A 284 2.85 0.07 -1.00
N ALA A 285 4.01 0.72 -1.03
CA ALA A 285 4.71 1.07 -2.26
C ALA A 285 5.12 -0.19 -3.04
N LEU A 286 5.63 -1.21 -2.35
CA LEU A 286 5.95 -2.51 -2.94
C LEU A 286 4.70 -3.24 -3.45
N LYS A 287 3.62 -3.22 -2.68
CA LYS A 287 2.31 -3.76 -3.10
C LYS A 287 1.84 -3.12 -4.40
N THR A 288 1.69 -1.80 -4.41
CA THR A 288 1.12 -1.07 -5.55
C THR A 288 2.05 -1.00 -6.76
N GLY A 289 3.33 -0.82 -6.51
CA GLY A 289 4.34 -0.58 -7.53
C GLY A 289 5.00 -1.84 -8.07
N CYS A 290 4.74 -3.02 -7.48
CA CYS A 290 5.26 -4.30 -7.94
C CYS A 290 4.18 -5.39 -8.00
N TYR A 291 3.56 -5.76 -6.88
CA TYR A 291 2.64 -6.89 -6.83
C TYR A 291 1.36 -6.66 -7.66
N ASP A 292 0.67 -5.54 -7.40
CA ASP A 292 -0.58 -5.19 -8.08
C ASP A 292 -0.31 -4.89 -9.57
N LEU A 293 0.81 -4.22 -9.88
CA LEU A 293 1.20 -3.89 -11.25
C LEU A 293 1.54 -5.15 -12.07
N GLN A 294 2.27 -6.13 -11.50
CA GLN A 294 2.49 -7.43 -12.13
C GLN A 294 1.19 -8.22 -12.31
N ALA A 295 0.28 -8.18 -11.32
CA ALA A 295 -1.03 -8.81 -11.44
C ALA A 295 -1.87 -8.19 -12.58
N ALA A 296 -1.84 -6.86 -12.72
CA ALA A 296 -2.51 -6.16 -13.82
C ALA A 296 -1.96 -6.57 -15.20
N ARG A 297 -0.63 -6.76 -15.31
CA ARG A 297 0.00 -7.30 -16.53
C ARG A 297 -0.46 -8.73 -16.83
N ASP A 298 -0.48 -9.60 -15.82
CA ASP A 298 -0.89 -10.99 -16.00
C ASP A 298 -2.35 -11.10 -16.43
N GLU A 299 -3.23 -10.27 -15.85
CA GLU A 299 -4.63 -10.16 -16.28
C GLU A 299 -4.75 -9.59 -17.70
N TYR A 300 -3.94 -8.59 -18.05
CA TYR A 300 -3.90 -8.04 -19.40
C TYR A 300 -3.50 -9.09 -20.44
N ARG A 301 -2.46 -9.89 -20.14
CA ARG A 301 -2.02 -11.01 -20.98
C ARG A 301 -3.13 -12.02 -21.20
N LEU A 302 -3.81 -12.42 -20.12
CA LEU A 302 -4.96 -13.34 -20.18
C LEU A 302 -6.10 -12.76 -21.03
N SER A 303 -6.40 -11.47 -20.80
CA SER A 303 -7.49 -10.74 -21.46
C SER A 303 -7.29 -10.66 -22.97
N CYS A 304 -6.05 -10.39 -23.42
CA CYS A 304 -5.71 -10.34 -24.85
C CYS A 304 -5.81 -11.71 -25.53
N GLY A 305 -5.37 -12.79 -24.87
CA GLY A 305 -5.19 -14.12 -25.45
C GLY A 305 -4.65 -14.14 -26.87
N SER A 306 -5.39 -14.71 -27.82
CA SER A 306 -4.93 -14.87 -29.21
C SER A 306 -4.74 -13.54 -29.95
N GLY A 307 -5.34 -12.45 -29.48
CA GLY A 307 -5.12 -11.12 -30.04
C GLY A 307 -3.75 -10.53 -29.72
N GLY A 308 -3.04 -11.11 -28.74
CA GLY A 308 -1.71 -10.67 -28.32
C GLY A 308 -1.71 -9.34 -27.57
N MET A 309 -0.66 -9.13 -26.77
CA MET A 309 -0.42 -7.87 -26.07
C MET A 309 0.08 -6.80 -27.04
N ASN A 310 -0.22 -5.54 -26.74
CA ASN A 310 0.31 -4.39 -27.46
C ASN A 310 1.77 -4.13 -27.08
N ARG A 311 2.64 -3.97 -28.08
CA ARG A 311 4.08 -3.77 -27.89
C ARG A 311 4.39 -2.53 -27.04
N ASP A 312 3.80 -1.39 -27.35
CA ASP A 312 4.15 -0.13 -26.69
C ASP A 312 3.68 -0.09 -25.22
N LEU A 313 2.51 -0.69 -24.93
CA LEU A 313 2.06 -0.85 -23.55
C LEU A 313 2.97 -1.77 -22.74
N VAL A 314 3.46 -2.85 -23.34
CA VAL A 314 4.41 -3.74 -22.65
C VAL A 314 5.73 -3.02 -22.35
N TRP A 315 6.28 -2.26 -23.31
CA TRP A 315 7.49 -1.47 -23.06
C TRP A 315 7.27 -0.40 -21.98
N ARG A 316 6.12 0.26 -22.01
CA ARG A 316 5.73 1.22 -20.97
C ARG A 316 5.64 0.55 -19.60
N PHE A 317 5.02 -0.63 -19.51
CA PHE A 317 4.98 -1.40 -18.27
C PHE A 317 6.38 -1.71 -17.75
N ILE A 318 7.30 -2.22 -18.59
CA ILE A 318 8.65 -2.57 -18.16
C ILE A 318 9.41 -1.32 -17.68
N ASP A 319 9.31 -0.19 -18.40
CA ASP A 319 9.90 1.09 -17.97
C ASP A 319 9.37 1.55 -16.61
N VAL A 320 8.05 1.58 -16.46
CA VAL A 320 7.38 2.04 -15.25
C VAL A 320 7.73 1.13 -14.07
N GLN A 321 7.55 -0.19 -14.22
CA GLN A 321 7.85 -1.17 -13.18
C GLN A 321 9.30 -1.09 -12.72
N THR A 322 10.25 -0.91 -13.65
CA THR A 322 11.68 -0.76 -13.36
C THR A 322 11.95 0.49 -12.52
N ARG A 323 11.34 1.63 -12.89
CA ARG A 323 11.52 2.89 -12.16
C ARG A 323 10.85 2.88 -10.79
N LEU A 324 9.65 2.29 -10.67
CA LEU A 324 8.92 2.19 -9.41
C LEU A 324 9.62 1.30 -8.37
N ILE A 325 10.28 0.22 -8.80
CA ILE A 325 11.00 -0.69 -7.90
C ILE A 325 12.42 -0.23 -7.56
N THR A 326 12.99 0.73 -8.31
CA THR A 326 14.37 1.22 -8.15
C THR A 326 14.75 1.57 -6.69
N PRO A 327 13.92 2.28 -5.89
CA PRO A 327 14.27 2.58 -4.50
C PRO A 327 14.43 1.33 -3.61
N ILE A 328 13.79 0.22 -3.96
CA ILE A 328 13.79 -1.02 -3.18
C ILE A 328 14.84 -2.00 -3.73
N CYS A 329 14.85 -2.25 -5.03
CA CYS A 329 15.77 -3.18 -5.71
C CYS A 329 16.58 -2.46 -6.82
N PRO A 330 17.55 -1.60 -6.45
CA PRO A 330 18.26 -0.77 -7.41
C PRO A 330 19.15 -1.58 -8.37
N HIS A 331 19.76 -2.70 -7.95
CA HIS A 331 20.69 -3.43 -8.82
C HIS A 331 19.93 -4.19 -9.91
N TYR A 332 18.81 -4.82 -9.55
CA TYR A 332 17.82 -5.39 -10.45
C TYR A 332 17.31 -4.34 -11.44
N ALA A 333 16.89 -3.17 -10.93
CA ALA A 333 16.35 -2.13 -11.78
C ALA A 333 17.40 -1.60 -12.77
N GLU A 334 18.63 -1.43 -12.33
CA GLU A 334 19.74 -1.01 -13.18
C GLU A 334 20.04 -2.05 -14.27
N HIS A 335 20.02 -3.34 -13.93
CA HIS A 335 20.18 -4.42 -14.91
C HIS A 335 19.07 -4.41 -15.97
N VAL A 336 17.80 -4.30 -15.56
CA VAL A 336 16.68 -4.20 -16.51
C VAL A 336 16.79 -2.94 -17.38
N TRP A 337 17.17 -1.80 -16.80
CA TRP A 337 17.30 -0.53 -17.52
C TRP A 337 18.41 -0.55 -18.57
N ARG A 338 19.61 -0.99 -18.18
CA ARG A 338 20.83 -0.93 -18.99
C ARG A 338 20.96 -2.09 -19.95
N GLU A 339 20.74 -3.31 -19.47
CA GLU A 339 21.05 -4.52 -20.24
C GLU A 339 19.86 -4.98 -21.07
N LEU A 340 18.66 -4.96 -20.48
CA LEU A 340 17.45 -5.46 -21.16
C LEU A 340 16.79 -4.39 -22.03
N LEU A 341 16.47 -3.23 -21.45
CA LEU A 341 15.86 -2.11 -22.17
C LEU A 341 16.86 -1.29 -23.00
N ARG A 342 18.17 -1.47 -22.76
CA ARG A 342 19.26 -0.76 -23.45
C ARG A 342 19.13 0.76 -23.42
N LYS A 343 18.70 1.29 -22.28
CA LYS A 343 18.56 2.73 -22.08
C LYS A 343 19.88 3.39 -21.67
N ASP A 344 20.07 4.63 -22.12
CA ASP A 344 21.20 5.45 -21.74
C ASP A 344 21.07 5.98 -20.30
N GLY A 345 22.20 6.36 -19.70
CA GLY A 345 22.28 6.80 -18.30
C GLY A 345 21.95 5.69 -17.29
N LEU A 346 21.84 6.08 -16.02
CA LEU A 346 21.45 5.20 -14.90
C LEU A 346 19.96 5.34 -14.60
N VAL A 347 19.29 4.28 -14.13
CA VAL A 347 17.86 4.36 -13.80
C VAL A 347 17.59 5.35 -12.66
N VAL A 348 18.54 5.49 -11.72
CA VAL A 348 18.43 6.47 -10.62
C VAL A 348 18.33 7.91 -11.11
N ASN A 349 18.80 8.19 -12.33
CA ASN A 349 18.73 9.51 -12.96
C ASN A 349 17.51 9.68 -13.90
N ALA A 350 16.70 8.64 -14.09
CA ALA A 350 15.56 8.65 -15.00
C ALA A 350 14.34 9.43 -14.45
N GLY A 351 14.33 9.77 -13.16
CA GLY A 351 13.23 10.44 -12.48
C GLY A 351 11.97 9.56 -12.32
N TRP A 352 10.91 10.13 -11.73
CA TRP A 352 9.64 9.44 -11.52
C TRP A 352 8.83 9.29 -12.81
N PRO A 353 8.20 8.13 -13.11
CA PRO A 353 7.42 7.94 -14.32
C PRO A 353 6.21 8.88 -14.40
N THR A 354 5.89 9.31 -15.62
CA THR A 354 4.71 10.14 -15.90
C THR A 354 3.47 9.26 -16.05
N ALA A 355 2.35 9.74 -15.53
CA ALA A 355 1.06 9.08 -15.63
C ALA A 355 -0.06 10.10 -15.85
N ASP A 356 -1.05 9.71 -16.65
CA ASP A 356 -2.27 10.48 -16.84
C ASP A 356 -3.22 10.29 -15.65
N SER A 357 -4.28 11.09 -15.61
CA SER A 357 -5.33 10.93 -14.59
C SER A 357 -6.05 9.60 -14.79
N PRO A 358 -6.21 8.76 -13.74
CA PRO A 358 -6.92 7.50 -13.86
C PRO A 358 -8.39 7.67 -14.26
N ASP A 359 -8.85 6.78 -15.12
CA ASP A 359 -10.26 6.60 -15.43
C ASP A 359 -10.90 5.67 -14.39
N GLU A 360 -11.48 6.26 -13.35
CA GLU A 360 -12.20 5.52 -12.30
C GLU A 360 -13.47 4.82 -12.83
N THR A 361 -14.05 5.30 -13.94
CA THR A 361 -15.21 4.65 -14.57
C THR A 361 -14.79 3.35 -15.24
N LEU A 362 -13.69 3.37 -15.99
CA LEU A 362 -13.12 2.19 -16.62
C LEU A 362 -12.64 1.16 -15.58
N LYS A 363 -12.03 1.63 -14.48
CA LYS A 363 -11.66 0.77 -13.36
C LYS A 363 -12.86 0.04 -12.76
N ALA A 364 -13.95 0.77 -12.52
CA ALA A 364 -15.20 0.20 -12.02
C ALA A 364 -15.83 -0.78 -13.03
N ALA A 365 -15.81 -0.44 -14.32
CA ALA A 365 -16.30 -1.30 -15.41
C ALA A 365 -15.51 -2.61 -15.52
N ASN A 366 -14.18 -2.55 -15.44
CA ASN A 366 -13.34 -3.73 -15.45
C ASN A 366 -13.53 -4.60 -14.20
N LYS A 367 -13.67 -3.97 -13.02
CA LYS A 367 -14.02 -4.70 -11.80
C LYS A 367 -15.36 -5.44 -11.95
N TYR A 368 -16.37 -4.79 -12.51
CA TYR A 368 -17.66 -5.40 -12.82
C TYR A 368 -17.53 -6.59 -13.76
N LEU A 369 -16.75 -6.47 -14.84
CA LEU A 369 -16.49 -7.56 -15.78
C LEU A 369 -15.88 -8.78 -15.09
N GLN A 370 -14.82 -8.57 -14.29
CA GLN A 370 -14.11 -9.64 -13.59
C GLN A 370 -15.00 -10.32 -12.54
N ASP A 371 -15.70 -9.54 -11.72
CA ASP A 371 -16.63 -10.06 -10.71
C ASP A 371 -17.77 -10.85 -11.38
N SER A 372 -18.25 -10.39 -12.54
CA SER A 372 -19.27 -11.08 -13.34
C SER A 372 -18.76 -12.41 -13.90
N ILE A 373 -17.53 -12.48 -14.42
CA ILE A 373 -16.91 -13.74 -14.88
C ILE A 373 -16.78 -14.75 -13.74
N VAL A 374 -16.34 -14.31 -12.56
CA VAL A 374 -16.24 -15.17 -11.38
C VAL A 374 -17.61 -15.70 -10.96
N LEU A 375 -18.65 -14.84 -10.95
CA LEU A 375 -20.02 -15.24 -10.65
C LEU A 375 -20.53 -16.28 -11.66
N MET A 376 -20.34 -16.01 -12.95
CA MET A 376 -20.75 -16.91 -14.03
C MET A 376 -20.09 -18.28 -13.93
N ARG A 377 -18.77 -18.36 -13.64
CA ARG A 377 -18.07 -19.63 -13.40
C ARG A 377 -18.69 -20.42 -12.25
N LYS A 378 -18.99 -19.75 -11.12
CA LYS A 378 -19.63 -20.40 -9.95
C LYS A 378 -21.03 -20.93 -10.30
N LEU A 379 -21.81 -20.17 -11.07
CA LEU A 379 -23.14 -20.57 -11.52
C LEU A 379 -23.08 -21.80 -12.44
N LEU A 380 -22.16 -21.81 -13.41
CA LEU A 380 -21.97 -22.95 -14.31
C LEU A 380 -21.60 -24.22 -13.54
N GLN A 381 -20.65 -24.13 -12.61
CA GLN A 381 -20.27 -25.27 -11.75
C GLN A 381 -21.46 -25.80 -10.95
N LYS A 382 -22.28 -24.91 -10.37
CA LYS A 382 -23.48 -25.31 -9.63
C LYS A 382 -24.50 -26.01 -10.52
N GLN A 383 -24.69 -25.56 -11.76
CA GLN A 383 -25.62 -26.16 -12.72
C GLN A 383 -25.15 -27.56 -13.17
N ILE A 384 -23.85 -27.73 -13.44
CA ILE A 384 -23.24 -29.02 -13.79
C ILE A 384 -23.30 -30.01 -12.61
N MET A 385 -23.07 -29.55 -11.38
CA MET A 385 -23.14 -30.42 -10.19
C MET A 385 -24.59 -30.77 -9.80
N GLY A 386 -25.53 -29.87 -10.04
CA GLY A 386 -26.96 -30.08 -9.81
C GLY A 386 -27.56 -31.15 -10.73
N SER A 387 -27.12 -31.23 -11.99
CA SER A 387 -27.58 -32.25 -12.94
C SER A 387 -27.09 -33.67 -12.60
N LYS A 388 -25.93 -33.80 -11.95
CA LYS A 388 -25.36 -35.11 -11.54
C LYS A 388 -26.03 -35.76 -10.31
N LYS A 389 -26.98 -35.10 -9.63
CA LYS A 389 -27.65 -35.66 -8.44
C LYS A 389 -28.89 -36.52 -8.72
N SER A 390 -29.28 -36.74 -9.97
CA SER A 390 -30.36 -37.67 -10.35
C SER A 390 -29.88 -38.76 -11.31
N ASN A 391 -29.19 -39.77 -10.79
CA ASN A 391 -29.35 -41.19 -11.18
C ASN A 391 -28.27 -42.06 -10.52
N LYS A 392 -28.54 -42.54 -9.30
CA LYS A 392 -27.89 -43.76 -8.80
C LYS A 392 -28.66 -44.97 -9.33
N LYS A 393 -28.13 -45.60 -10.39
CA LYS A 393 -27.96 -47.05 -10.51
C LYS A 393 -27.09 -47.38 -11.74
N GLY A 394 -25.81 -47.66 -11.47
CA GLY A 394 -24.93 -48.56 -12.21
C GLY A 394 -24.62 -48.27 -13.69
N ALA A 395 -23.53 -47.53 -13.95
CA ALA A 395 -22.62 -47.70 -15.09
C ALA A 395 -21.36 -46.84 -14.87
N PRO A 396 -20.18 -47.22 -15.40
CA PRO A 396 -18.91 -46.54 -15.12
C PRO A 396 -18.90 -45.13 -15.73
N ALA A 397 -18.12 -44.25 -15.09
CA ALA A 397 -18.00 -42.83 -15.40
C ALA A 397 -17.83 -42.59 -16.91
N ALA A 398 -18.88 -42.08 -17.54
CA ALA A 398 -18.82 -41.56 -18.89
C ALA A 398 -17.92 -40.32 -18.90
N THR A 399 -16.90 -40.39 -19.75
CA THR A 399 -16.10 -39.27 -20.26
C THR A 399 -17.04 -38.11 -20.60
N LEU A 400 -16.71 -36.91 -20.10
CA LEU A 400 -17.40 -35.66 -20.46
C LEU A 400 -17.33 -35.51 -21.99
N THR A 401 -18.43 -35.82 -22.68
CA THR A 401 -18.64 -35.45 -24.07
C THR A 401 -18.64 -33.94 -24.17
N GLU A 402 -18.06 -33.41 -25.24
CA GLU A 402 -18.03 -31.99 -25.61
C GLU A 402 -19.46 -31.45 -25.80
N GLU A 403 -20.17 -31.17 -24.70
CA GLU A 403 -21.46 -30.51 -24.74
C GLU A 403 -21.25 -29.03 -25.09
N LYS A 404 -21.98 -28.56 -26.09
CA LYS A 404 -21.88 -27.20 -26.59
C LYS A 404 -22.63 -26.28 -25.64
N ILE A 405 -21.88 -25.53 -24.82
CA ILE A 405 -22.47 -24.66 -23.79
C ILE A 405 -22.72 -23.26 -24.37
N THR A 406 -23.99 -22.85 -24.38
CA THR A 406 -24.39 -21.47 -24.68
C THR A 406 -24.70 -20.71 -23.39
N GLY A 407 -24.04 -19.58 -23.14
CA GLY A 407 -24.32 -18.69 -22.02
C GLY A 407 -25.24 -17.54 -22.41
N LEU A 408 -26.40 -17.45 -21.79
CA LEU A 408 -27.32 -16.31 -21.90
C LEU A 408 -27.12 -15.39 -20.68
N ILE A 409 -26.64 -14.18 -20.89
CA ILE A 409 -26.36 -13.20 -19.83
C ILE A 409 -27.41 -12.10 -19.90
N TYR A 410 -28.26 -12.04 -18.88
CA TYR A 410 -29.32 -11.04 -18.77
C TYR A 410 -28.85 -9.88 -17.90
N VAL A 411 -28.99 -8.67 -18.43
CA VAL A 411 -28.54 -7.44 -17.79
C VAL A 411 -29.72 -6.49 -17.65
N ASN A 412 -29.89 -5.91 -16.46
CA ASN A 412 -30.75 -4.77 -16.26
C ASN A 412 -29.89 -3.57 -15.85
N GLU A 413 -29.71 -2.61 -16.75
CA GLU A 413 -28.84 -1.46 -16.55
C GLU A 413 -29.48 -0.36 -15.70
N GLN A 414 -30.73 -0.53 -15.28
CA GLN A 414 -31.44 0.41 -14.44
C GLN A 414 -31.99 -0.26 -13.19
N PHE A 415 -31.83 0.39 -12.04
CA PHE A 415 -32.54 0.00 -10.83
C PHE A 415 -34.02 0.34 -11.01
N ASP A 416 -34.87 -0.67 -10.84
CA ASP A 416 -36.33 -0.55 -10.95
C ASP A 416 -37.04 -0.97 -9.65
N GLY A 417 -38.34 -0.69 -9.57
CA GLY A 417 -39.20 -1.06 -8.45
C GLY A 417 -38.72 -0.50 -7.11
N TRP A 418 -38.75 -1.34 -6.07
CA TRP A 418 -38.38 -0.91 -4.71
C TRP A 418 -36.93 -0.44 -4.59
N LYS A 419 -35.99 -0.96 -5.41
CA LYS A 419 -34.58 -0.54 -5.39
C LYS A 419 -34.45 0.91 -5.88
N ALA A 420 -35.15 1.28 -6.97
CA ALA A 420 -35.17 2.64 -7.50
C ALA A 420 -35.71 3.64 -6.47
N GLU A 421 -36.80 3.26 -5.81
CA GLU A 421 -37.45 4.07 -4.78
C GLU A 421 -36.50 4.29 -3.59
N CYS A 422 -35.83 3.24 -3.10
CA CYS A 422 -34.80 3.35 -2.06
C CYS A 422 -33.68 4.34 -2.44
N LEU A 423 -33.18 4.26 -3.68
CA LEU A 423 -32.12 5.16 -4.15
C LEU A 423 -32.60 6.61 -4.24
N ASN A 424 -33.80 6.85 -4.76
CA ASN A 424 -34.39 8.19 -4.84
C ASN A 424 -34.60 8.79 -3.44
N ILE A 425 -35.07 8.00 -2.47
CA ILE A 425 -35.23 8.42 -1.08
C ILE A 425 -33.86 8.79 -0.50
N LEU A 426 -32.86 7.90 -0.61
CA LEU A 426 -31.51 8.19 -0.13
C LEU A 426 -30.94 9.46 -0.75
N LYS A 427 -31.13 9.65 -2.06
CA LYS A 427 -30.66 10.83 -2.79
C LYS A 427 -31.34 12.11 -2.31
N SER A 428 -32.63 12.04 -1.96
CA SER A 428 -33.36 13.17 -1.40
C SER A 428 -32.96 13.50 0.05
N LYS A 429 -32.39 12.52 0.76
CA LYS A 429 -31.97 12.60 2.16
C LYS A 429 -30.45 12.67 2.35
N PHE A 430 -29.70 12.94 1.29
CA PHE A 430 -28.24 13.08 1.31
C PHE A 430 -27.84 14.55 1.22
N ASP A 431 -27.14 15.04 2.23
CA ASP A 431 -26.56 16.38 2.21
C ASP A 431 -25.19 16.34 1.51
N ARG A 432 -25.08 17.05 0.38
CA ARG A 432 -23.86 17.08 -0.43
C ARG A 432 -22.71 17.88 0.20
N ASN A 433 -23.01 18.80 1.12
CA ASN A 433 -22.01 19.64 1.76
C ASN A 433 -21.34 18.91 2.92
N THR A 434 -22.12 18.18 3.71
CA THR A 434 -21.62 17.43 4.86
C THR A 434 -21.25 15.99 4.53
N GLY A 435 -21.72 15.45 3.40
CA GLY A 435 -21.54 14.04 3.04
C GLY A 435 -22.32 13.08 3.95
N THR A 436 -23.38 13.57 4.61
CA THR A 436 -24.15 12.80 5.59
C THR A 436 -25.60 12.58 5.15
N PHE A 437 -26.23 11.58 5.74
CA PHE A 437 -27.65 11.29 5.53
C PHE A 437 -28.50 11.83 6.68
N ALA A 438 -29.77 12.12 6.39
CA ALA A 438 -30.79 12.33 7.41
C ALA A 438 -30.91 11.12 8.36
N PRO A 439 -31.44 11.31 9.59
CA PRO A 439 -31.66 10.24 10.54
C PRO A 439 -32.44 9.06 9.94
N ASP A 440 -32.09 7.83 10.34
CA ASP A 440 -32.71 6.61 9.79
C ASP A 440 -34.24 6.59 9.97
N GLY A 441 -34.76 7.20 11.04
CA GLY A 441 -36.20 7.34 11.25
C GLY A 441 -36.92 8.08 10.12
N GLU A 442 -36.33 9.15 9.59
CA GLU A 442 -36.91 9.91 8.48
C GLU A 442 -36.85 9.15 7.15
N ILE A 443 -35.76 8.40 6.93
CA ILE A 443 -35.59 7.56 5.74
C ILE A 443 -36.62 6.43 5.73
N LEU A 444 -36.86 5.82 6.90
CA LEU A 444 -37.87 4.79 7.07
C LEU A 444 -39.29 5.32 6.88
N GLU A 445 -39.58 6.50 7.40
CA GLU A 445 -40.88 7.15 7.22
C GLU A 445 -41.15 7.47 5.74
N ALA A 446 -40.14 8.00 5.03
CA ALA A 446 -40.22 8.23 3.59
C ALA A 446 -40.44 6.92 2.81
N LEU A 447 -39.79 5.83 3.21
CA LEU A 447 -39.97 4.51 2.60
C LEU A 447 -41.38 3.97 2.82
N GLN A 448 -41.95 4.11 4.03
CA GLN A 448 -43.33 3.69 4.32
C GLN A 448 -44.37 4.46 3.51
N LYS A 449 -44.12 5.75 3.22
CA LYS A 449 -45.01 6.59 2.41
C LYS A 449 -44.88 6.35 0.90
N SER A 450 -43.80 5.71 0.46
CA SER A 450 -43.51 5.47 -0.96
C SER A 450 -44.39 4.39 -1.60
N SER A 451 -44.30 4.28 -2.92
CA SER A 451 -44.95 3.20 -3.71
C SER A 451 -44.54 1.80 -3.24
N ALA A 452 -43.27 1.61 -2.86
CA ALA A 452 -42.76 0.36 -2.29
C ALA A 452 -43.34 0.08 -0.89
N GLY A 453 -43.68 1.13 -0.14
CA GLY A 453 -44.32 1.10 1.18
C GLY A 453 -45.79 0.66 1.17
N GLN A 454 -46.48 0.97 0.08
CA GLN A 454 -47.90 0.68 -0.13
C GLN A 454 -48.16 -0.68 -0.81
N ASP A 455 -47.10 -1.43 -1.13
CA ASP A 455 -47.20 -2.77 -1.71
C ASP A 455 -47.86 -3.73 -0.70
N ALA A 456 -48.80 -4.56 -1.18
CA ALA A 456 -49.50 -5.58 -0.36
C ALA A 456 -48.52 -6.53 0.37
N ASN A 457 -47.28 -6.66 -0.11
CA ASN A 457 -46.20 -7.45 0.49
C ASN A 457 -45.14 -6.61 1.22
N PHE A 458 -45.44 -5.40 1.68
CA PHE A 458 -44.46 -4.48 2.27
C PHE A 458 -43.59 -5.11 3.38
N LYS A 459 -44.13 -5.96 4.26
CA LYS A 459 -43.31 -6.64 5.29
C LYS A 459 -42.18 -7.51 4.71
N LYS A 460 -42.37 -8.09 3.53
CA LYS A 460 -41.35 -8.88 2.82
C LYS A 460 -40.37 -7.96 2.07
N VAL A 461 -40.88 -6.92 1.42
CA VAL A 461 -40.08 -5.90 0.71
C VAL A 461 -39.20 -5.11 1.68
N GLN A 462 -39.70 -4.74 2.85
CA GLN A 462 -38.99 -4.02 3.91
C GLN A 462 -37.74 -4.80 4.38
N LYS A 463 -37.82 -6.13 4.53
CA LYS A 463 -36.66 -6.97 4.87
C LYS A 463 -35.56 -6.95 3.79
N LEU A 464 -35.91 -6.69 2.53
CA LEU A 464 -34.96 -6.54 1.43
C LEU A 464 -34.43 -5.11 1.29
N CYS A 465 -35.27 -4.11 1.61
CA CYS A 465 -34.89 -2.70 1.56
C CYS A 465 -33.81 -2.34 2.57
N MET A 466 -33.89 -2.86 3.81
CA MET A 466 -32.97 -2.45 4.88
C MET A 466 -31.49 -2.76 4.59
N PRO A 467 -31.11 -3.98 4.19
CA PRO A 467 -29.72 -4.26 3.80
C PRO A 467 -29.27 -3.42 2.60
N PHE A 468 -30.15 -3.21 1.62
CA PHE A 468 -29.84 -2.43 0.43
C PHE A 468 -29.61 -0.94 0.73
N LEU A 469 -30.46 -0.33 1.56
CA LEU A 469 -30.31 1.04 2.02
C LEU A 469 -29.00 1.23 2.78
N ARG A 470 -28.68 0.30 3.70
CA ARG A 470 -27.42 0.35 4.45
C ARG A 470 -26.21 0.28 3.52
N PHE A 471 -26.20 -0.69 2.62
CA PHE A 471 -25.13 -0.86 1.63
C PHE A 471 -24.95 0.41 0.78
N LYS A 472 -26.05 1.00 0.26
CA LYS A 472 -26.00 2.21 -0.55
C LYS A 472 -25.65 3.47 0.23
N LYS A 473 -25.97 3.55 1.52
CA LYS A 473 -25.50 4.63 2.41
C LYS A 473 -23.99 4.55 2.60
N GLU A 474 -23.46 3.37 2.92
CA GLU A 474 -22.02 3.15 3.09
C GLU A 474 -21.26 3.49 1.78
N GLU A 475 -21.78 3.06 0.63
CA GLU A 475 -21.20 3.38 -0.67
C GLU A 475 -21.25 4.89 -0.98
N ALA A 476 -22.37 5.56 -0.75
CA ALA A 476 -22.50 7.00 -0.99
C ALA A 476 -21.63 7.86 -0.06
N ILE A 477 -21.33 7.41 1.16
CA ILE A 477 -20.37 8.08 2.05
C ILE A 477 -18.95 7.94 1.49
N ALA A 478 -18.61 6.77 0.92
CA ALA A 478 -17.28 6.50 0.41
C ALA A 478 -16.98 7.20 -0.92
N ILE A 479 -17.90 7.13 -1.89
CA ILE A 479 -17.68 7.66 -3.25
C ILE A 479 -18.51 8.91 -3.56
N GLY A 480 -19.58 9.21 -2.82
CA GLY A 480 -20.43 10.38 -3.04
C GLY A 480 -21.80 10.05 -3.64
N VAL A 481 -22.56 11.10 -3.97
CA VAL A 481 -23.97 11.02 -4.40
C VAL A 481 -24.19 10.17 -5.66
N GLN A 482 -23.17 9.98 -6.48
CA GLN A 482 -23.23 9.15 -7.69
C GLN A 482 -23.45 7.66 -7.39
N ALA A 483 -23.11 7.17 -6.18
CA ALA A 483 -23.48 5.82 -5.74
C ALA A 483 -24.99 5.55 -5.75
N LEU A 484 -25.77 6.65 -5.66
CA LEU A 484 -27.22 6.65 -5.60
C LEU A 484 -27.88 6.86 -6.97
N ASN A 485 -27.09 6.84 -8.05
CA ASN A 485 -27.66 6.88 -9.40
C ASN A 485 -28.39 5.57 -9.72
N LEU A 486 -29.46 5.68 -10.52
CA LEU A 486 -30.25 4.53 -10.94
C LEU A 486 -29.52 3.64 -11.95
N LYS A 487 -28.43 4.14 -12.54
CA LYS A 487 -27.57 3.43 -13.48
C LYS A 487 -26.12 3.51 -13.01
N LEU A 488 -25.33 2.52 -13.38
CA LEU A 488 -23.88 2.56 -13.20
C LEU A 488 -23.25 3.64 -14.10
N PRO A 489 -22.03 4.11 -13.79
CA PRO A 489 -21.36 5.15 -14.59
C PRO A 489 -20.88 4.65 -15.98
N PHE A 490 -21.08 3.37 -16.29
CA PHE A 490 -20.74 2.73 -17.56
C PHE A 490 -21.91 1.85 -18.03
N GLY A 491 -21.97 1.57 -19.34
CA GLY A 491 -22.93 0.63 -19.93
C GLY A 491 -22.52 -0.82 -19.65
N GLU A 492 -23.29 -1.54 -18.86
CA GLU A 492 -23.01 -2.93 -18.52
C GLU A 492 -23.10 -3.85 -19.74
N ILE A 493 -24.10 -3.63 -20.59
CA ILE A 493 -24.28 -4.43 -21.82
C ILE A 493 -23.09 -4.20 -22.75
N GLU A 494 -22.67 -2.96 -22.94
CA GLU A 494 -21.53 -2.59 -23.79
C GLU A 494 -20.23 -3.24 -23.29
N VAL A 495 -19.94 -3.15 -21.99
CA VAL A 495 -18.76 -3.76 -21.37
C VAL A 495 -18.74 -5.27 -21.59
N LEU A 496 -19.86 -5.96 -21.38
CA LEU A 496 -19.93 -7.40 -21.60
C LEU A 496 -19.83 -7.76 -23.09
N GLN A 497 -20.39 -6.94 -23.98
CA GLN A 497 -20.38 -7.16 -25.43
C GLN A 497 -18.98 -7.00 -26.00
N GLU A 498 -18.28 -5.91 -25.65
CA GLU A 498 -16.89 -5.68 -26.08
C GLU A 498 -15.95 -6.79 -25.59
N ASN A 499 -16.29 -7.46 -24.49
CA ASN A 499 -15.50 -8.52 -23.87
C ASN A 499 -16.09 -9.93 -24.04
N SER A 500 -16.99 -10.15 -25.01
CA SER A 500 -17.68 -11.44 -25.17
C SER A 500 -16.73 -12.61 -25.40
N ASP A 501 -15.64 -12.39 -26.15
CA ASP A 501 -14.64 -13.42 -26.44
C ASP A 501 -13.78 -13.75 -25.23
N LEU A 502 -13.55 -12.78 -24.34
CA LEU A 502 -12.91 -13.04 -23.06
C LEU A 502 -13.81 -13.94 -22.18
N ILE A 503 -15.08 -13.57 -22.05
CA ILE A 503 -16.08 -14.31 -21.29
C ILE A 503 -16.19 -15.76 -21.79
N LYS A 504 -16.30 -15.96 -23.11
CA LYS A 504 -16.32 -17.29 -23.74
C LYS A 504 -15.13 -18.14 -23.34
N ARG A 505 -13.91 -17.62 -23.53
CA ARG A 505 -12.67 -18.35 -23.22
C ARG A 505 -12.52 -18.65 -21.73
N GLN A 506 -12.81 -17.67 -20.87
CA GLN A 506 -12.64 -17.80 -19.44
C GLN A 506 -13.63 -18.77 -18.78
N ILE A 507 -14.83 -18.90 -19.33
CA ILE A 507 -15.88 -19.79 -18.80
C ILE A 507 -15.90 -21.14 -19.54
N GLY A 508 -15.40 -21.20 -20.78
CA GLY A 508 -15.46 -22.39 -21.63
C GLY A 508 -16.78 -22.51 -22.39
N LEU A 509 -17.27 -21.40 -22.96
CA LEU A 509 -18.54 -21.33 -23.70
C LEU A 509 -18.28 -21.30 -25.20
N GLU A 510 -19.15 -21.95 -25.98
CA GLU A 510 -19.12 -21.85 -27.45
C GLU A 510 -19.75 -20.52 -27.90
N LEU A 511 -20.89 -20.18 -27.31
CA LEU A 511 -21.65 -18.98 -27.61
C LEU A 511 -22.01 -18.22 -26.33
N VAL A 512 -21.94 -16.90 -26.40
CA VAL A 512 -22.42 -15.98 -25.36
C VAL A 512 -23.37 -15.01 -26.02
N GLU A 513 -24.58 -14.88 -25.47
CA GLU A 513 -25.55 -13.86 -25.84
C GLU A 513 -25.79 -12.93 -24.65
N ILE A 514 -25.64 -11.64 -24.88
CA ILE A 514 -25.90 -10.61 -23.86
C ILE A 514 -27.23 -9.97 -24.19
N LEU A 515 -28.15 -10.04 -23.23
CA LEU A 515 -29.56 -9.78 -23.42
C LEU A 515 -30.03 -8.72 -22.42
N SER A 516 -30.84 -7.78 -22.88
CA SER A 516 -31.53 -6.85 -21.98
C SER A 516 -32.64 -7.59 -21.26
N ALA A 517 -32.72 -7.43 -19.94
CA ALA A 517 -33.82 -7.97 -19.13
C ALA A 517 -35.19 -7.34 -19.48
N ASN A 518 -35.17 -6.16 -20.12
CA ASN A 518 -36.36 -5.42 -20.54
C ASN A 518 -36.91 -5.90 -21.90
N ASP A 519 -36.15 -6.73 -22.62
CA ASP A 519 -36.61 -7.34 -23.86
C ASP A 519 -37.45 -8.59 -23.55
N HIS A 520 -38.75 -8.52 -23.87
CA HIS A 520 -39.69 -9.61 -23.63
C HIS A 520 -39.36 -10.86 -24.47
N ASP A 521 -38.79 -10.70 -25.66
CA ASP A 521 -38.44 -11.82 -26.55
C ASP A 521 -37.16 -12.51 -26.08
N ALA A 522 -36.25 -11.77 -25.46
CA ALA A 522 -35.03 -12.32 -24.87
C ALA A 522 -35.34 -13.36 -23.77
N ARG A 523 -36.40 -13.14 -22.98
CA ARG A 523 -36.77 -14.03 -21.87
C ARG A 523 -37.21 -15.42 -22.35
N ALA A 524 -37.78 -15.52 -23.54
CA ALA A 524 -38.17 -16.79 -24.14
C ALA A 524 -36.96 -17.69 -24.43
N LYS A 525 -35.77 -17.11 -24.67
CA LYS A 525 -34.53 -17.86 -24.95
C LYS A 525 -34.06 -18.70 -23.77
N ALA A 526 -34.42 -18.33 -22.53
CA ALA A 526 -34.08 -19.11 -21.33
C ALA A 526 -34.80 -20.47 -21.25
N GLY A 527 -35.87 -20.69 -22.03
CA GLY A 527 -36.59 -21.97 -22.07
C GLY A 527 -37.07 -22.43 -20.68
N SER A 528 -36.73 -23.67 -20.31
CA SER A 528 -37.08 -24.27 -19.01
C SER A 528 -36.41 -23.58 -17.81
N PHE A 529 -35.36 -22.77 -18.04
CA PHE A 529 -34.64 -22.03 -17.01
C PHE A 529 -35.16 -20.61 -16.80
N SER A 530 -36.23 -20.20 -17.48
CA SER A 530 -36.83 -18.86 -17.35
C SER A 530 -37.18 -18.49 -15.90
N SER A 531 -37.58 -19.48 -15.08
CA SER A 531 -37.86 -19.30 -13.65
C SER A 531 -36.66 -18.84 -12.82
N LEU A 532 -35.42 -19.04 -13.29
CA LEU A 532 -34.21 -18.53 -12.63
C LEU A 532 -34.12 -17.00 -12.69
N LEU A 533 -34.71 -16.38 -13.73
CA LEU A 533 -34.79 -14.92 -13.85
C LEU A 533 -35.76 -14.32 -12.83
N ASP A 534 -36.74 -15.08 -12.35
CA ASP A 534 -37.63 -14.65 -11.27
C ASP A 534 -37.00 -14.87 -9.89
N GLN A 535 -36.22 -15.94 -9.73
CA GLN A 535 -35.52 -16.24 -8.48
C GLN A 535 -34.34 -15.29 -8.23
N ASN A 536 -33.59 -14.97 -9.29
CA ASN A 536 -32.45 -14.07 -9.28
C ASN A 536 -32.62 -13.04 -10.40
N PRO A 537 -33.47 -12.03 -10.20
CA PRO A 537 -33.68 -10.99 -11.19
C PRO A 537 -32.39 -10.19 -11.38
N PRO A 538 -31.98 -9.94 -12.65
CA PRO A 538 -30.80 -9.12 -12.91
C PRO A 538 -31.04 -7.71 -12.38
N SER A 539 -30.01 -7.11 -11.84
CA SER A 539 -30.03 -5.71 -11.40
C SER A 539 -28.67 -5.08 -11.65
N PRO A 540 -28.56 -3.73 -11.69
CA PRO A 540 -27.31 -3.11 -12.06
C PRO A 540 -26.13 -3.59 -11.19
N GLY A 541 -25.05 -4.03 -11.84
CA GLY A 541 -23.88 -4.60 -11.20
C GLY A 541 -23.99 -6.10 -10.86
N GLN A 542 -25.14 -6.72 -11.09
CA GLN A 542 -25.44 -8.13 -10.81
C GLN A 542 -26.21 -8.75 -11.99
N PRO A 543 -25.51 -9.12 -13.08
CA PRO A 543 -26.14 -9.80 -14.20
C PRO A 543 -26.56 -11.22 -13.82
N THR A 544 -27.59 -11.74 -14.48
CA THR A 544 -28.05 -13.12 -14.30
C THR A 544 -27.65 -13.95 -15.50
N ALA A 545 -26.84 -14.98 -15.28
CA ALA A 545 -26.37 -15.87 -16.34
C ALA A 545 -27.09 -17.23 -16.28
N ILE A 546 -27.52 -17.72 -17.45
CA ILE A 546 -28.15 -19.02 -17.65
C ILE A 546 -27.34 -19.79 -18.70
N PHE A 547 -27.00 -21.04 -18.39
CA PHE A 547 -26.24 -21.89 -19.31
C PHE A 547 -27.16 -22.93 -19.94
N LEU A 548 -27.18 -23.00 -21.26
CA LEU A 548 -27.89 -24.01 -22.03
C LEU A 548 -26.89 -25.06 -22.49
N LEU A 549 -27.06 -26.28 -21.98
CA LEU A 549 -26.33 -27.47 -22.43
C LEU A 549 -27.09 -28.04 -23.62
N ARG A 550 -26.45 -28.10 -24.80
CA ARG A 550 -27.02 -28.67 -26.02
C ARG A 550 -26.21 -29.84 -26.52
#